data_AF-A0A1L9BH10-F1
#
_entry.id   AF-A0A1L9BH10-F1
#
_cell.length_a   1.000
_cell.length_b   1.000
_cell.length_c   1.000
_cell.angle_alpha   90.00
_cell.angle_beta   90.00
_cell.angle_gamma   90.00
#
_symmetry.space_group_name_H-M   'P 1'
#
loop_
_entity.id
_entity.type
_entity.pdbx_description
1 polymer ?
#
loop_
_entity_poly.entity_id
_entity_poly.type
_entity_poly.pdbx_seq_one_letter_code
_entity_poly.pdbx_strand_id
1 'polypeptide(L)'
;MLGTIAEGLREEPVELIITVGRDLDPSVLGPQPAHVHVERYIPQSLLLPRCDLAIMHGGYNSVMSALYAGLPGLVMPIAADQPINAQACARIGIARVVIPDTLTPQLIRQQVREMLADGGYRERARRLQAEALALPGLEHGVALLERLAREKTLPVGS
;
A
#
# COMPACT_ATOMS: atom_id res chain seq x y z
N MET A 1 11.25 -10.87 7.16
CA MET A 1 10.00 -10.45 6.47
C MET A 1 10.02 -10.82 4.99
N LEU A 2 10.85 -10.19 4.14
CA LEU A 2 10.86 -10.46 2.69
C LEU A 2 11.11 -11.93 2.32
N GLY A 3 12.08 -12.59 2.95
CA GLY A 3 12.33 -14.03 2.75
C GLY A 3 11.10 -14.90 3.05
N THR A 4 10.40 -14.62 4.16
CA THR A 4 9.16 -15.31 4.55
C THR A 4 8.03 -15.12 3.54
N ILE A 5 7.91 -13.92 2.97
CA ILE A 5 6.93 -13.62 1.90
C ILE A 5 7.27 -14.39 0.63
N ALA A 6 8.54 -14.32 0.19
CA ALA A 6 9.02 -15.02 -0.98
C ALA A 6 8.83 -16.54 -0.84
N GLU A 7 9.15 -17.11 0.32
CA GLU A 7 8.94 -18.52 0.63
C GLU A 7 7.44 -18.90 0.60
N GLY A 8 6.60 -18.12 1.26
CA GLY A 8 5.17 -18.41 1.34
C GLY A 8 4.46 -18.38 0.00
N LEU A 9 4.90 -17.51 -0.92
CA LEU A 9 4.30 -17.30 -2.23
C LEU A 9 5.04 -18.00 -3.38
N ARG A 10 6.14 -18.72 -3.09
CA ARG A 10 7.02 -19.36 -4.09
C ARG A 10 6.32 -20.34 -5.04
N GLU A 11 5.25 -20.97 -4.57
CA GLU A 11 4.49 -21.99 -5.31
C GLU A 11 3.10 -21.49 -5.69
N GLU A 12 2.80 -20.22 -5.43
CA GLU A 12 1.50 -19.65 -5.74
C GLU A 12 1.44 -19.24 -7.22
N PRO A 13 0.28 -19.39 -7.88
CA PRO A 13 0.09 -19.02 -9.27
C PRO A 13 -0.10 -17.50 -9.40
N VAL A 14 0.86 -16.71 -8.90
CA VAL A 14 0.85 -15.24 -8.92
C VAL A 14 2.17 -14.72 -9.46
N GLU A 15 2.15 -13.59 -10.17
CA GLU A 15 3.37 -12.84 -10.45
C GLU A 15 3.72 -12.00 -9.23
N LEU A 16 4.84 -12.33 -8.57
CA LEU A 16 5.29 -11.68 -7.37
C LEU A 16 6.44 -10.72 -7.69
N ILE A 17 6.25 -9.44 -7.38
CA ILE A 17 7.28 -8.41 -7.54
C ILE A 17 7.67 -7.91 -6.15
N ILE A 18 8.94 -8.08 -5.78
CA ILE A 18 9.51 -7.65 -4.50
C ILE A 18 10.53 -6.56 -4.76
N THR A 19 10.36 -5.40 -4.12
CA THR A 19 11.43 -4.39 -4.05
C THR A 19 12.19 -4.49 -2.74
N VAL A 20 13.50 -4.75 -2.77
CA VAL A 20 14.35 -4.87 -1.57
C VAL A 20 14.86 -3.53 -1.03
N GLY A 21 14.63 -2.43 -1.75
CA GLY A 21 15.21 -1.12 -1.44
C GLY A 21 16.52 -0.88 -2.19
N ARG A 22 16.95 0.39 -2.21
CA ARG A 22 18.07 0.83 -3.06
C ARG A 22 19.42 0.24 -2.64
N ASP A 23 19.57 -0.04 -1.35
CA ASP A 23 20.85 -0.40 -0.74
C ASP A 23 21.07 -1.92 -0.65
N LEU A 24 20.00 -2.71 -0.75
CA LEU A 24 20.09 -4.17 -0.70
C LEU A 24 20.34 -4.77 -2.08
N ASP A 25 21.16 -5.82 -2.11
CA ASP A 25 21.34 -6.63 -3.30
C ASP A 25 20.14 -7.58 -3.47
N PRO A 26 19.45 -7.62 -4.64
CA PRO A 26 18.35 -8.55 -4.87
C PRO A 26 18.69 -10.03 -4.59
N SER A 27 19.96 -10.44 -4.73
CA SER A 27 20.42 -11.80 -4.45
C SER A 27 20.31 -12.23 -2.98
N VAL A 28 20.01 -11.32 -2.04
CA VAL A 28 19.76 -11.67 -0.62
C VAL A 28 18.60 -12.65 -0.42
N LEU A 29 17.68 -12.75 -1.39
CA LEU A 29 16.59 -13.73 -1.38
C LEU A 29 16.96 -15.06 -2.05
N GLY A 30 18.19 -15.22 -2.53
CA GLY A 30 18.65 -16.40 -3.23
C GLY A 30 17.91 -16.65 -4.56
N PRO A 31 18.10 -17.82 -5.18
CA PRO A 31 17.41 -18.18 -6.42
C PRO A 31 15.88 -18.24 -6.25
N GLN A 32 15.19 -17.56 -7.15
CA GLN A 32 13.73 -17.47 -7.18
C GLN A 32 13.17 -18.09 -8.46
N PRO A 33 11.94 -18.64 -8.44
CA PRO A 33 11.28 -19.12 -9.65
C PRO A 33 10.95 -17.97 -10.61
N ALA A 34 10.67 -18.29 -11.88
CA ALA A 34 10.54 -17.29 -12.95
C ALA A 34 9.42 -16.24 -12.76
N HIS A 35 8.41 -16.54 -11.94
CA HIS A 35 7.29 -15.64 -11.63
C HIS A 35 7.57 -14.72 -10.42
N VAL A 36 8.74 -14.85 -9.78
CA VAL A 36 9.16 -14.03 -8.64
C VAL A 36 10.31 -13.12 -9.08
N HIS A 37 10.00 -11.84 -9.19
CA HIS A 37 10.93 -10.80 -9.62
C HIS A 37 11.40 -10.02 -8.38
N VAL A 38 12.71 -9.99 -8.16
CA VAL A 38 13.32 -9.28 -7.03
C VAL A 38 14.15 -8.13 -7.57
N GLU A 39 13.78 -6.90 -7.22
CA GLU A 39 14.37 -5.69 -7.74
C GLU A 39 14.80 -4.74 -6.62
N ARG A 40 15.76 -3.85 -6.87
CA ARG A 40 16.12 -2.81 -5.89
C ARG A 40 15.01 -1.78 -5.75
N TYR A 41 14.51 -1.33 -6.88
CA TYR A 41 13.53 -0.25 -6.93
C TYR A 41 12.77 -0.28 -8.25
N ILE A 42 11.45 -0.14 -8.15
CA ILE A 42 10.56 0.10 -9.28
C ILE A 42 9.69 1.32 -8.90
N PRO A 43 9.49 2.29 -9.81
CA PRO A 43 8.52 3.36 -9.57
C PRO A 43 7.12 2.80 -9.31
N GLN A 44 6.59 3.01 -8.11
CA GLN A 44 5.27 2.49 -7.71
C GLN A 44 4.15 2.97 -8.64
N SER A 45 4.24 4.19 -9.16
CA SER A 45 3.27 4.75 -10.11
C SER A 45 3.18 3.96 -11.43
N LEU A 46 4.25 3.26 -11.84
CA LEU A 46 4.24 2.42 -13.04
C LEU A 46 3.78 0.99 -12.74
N LEU A 47 4.07 0.52 -11.51
CA LEU A 47 3.83 -0.85 -11.09
C LEU A 47 2.39 -1.07 -10.59
N LEU A 48 1.95 -0.27 -9.61
CA LEU A 48 0.70 -0.51 -8.89
C LEU A 48 -0.55 -0.57 -9.79
N PRO A 49 -0.70 0.24 -10.86
CA PRO A 49 -1.85 0.13 -11.76
C PRO A 49 -1.98 -1.25 -12.46
N ARG A 50 -0.94 -2.08 -12.43
CA ARG A 50 -0.90 -3.42 -13.04
C ARG A 50 -1.03 -4.56 -12.02
N CYS A 51 -1.19 -4.24 -10.74
CA CYS A 51 -1.28 -5.23 -9.68
C CYS A 51 -2.75 -5.53 -9.31
N ASP A 52 -2.95 -6.61 -8.59
CA ASP A 52 -4.26 -6.96 -8.00
C ASP A 52 -4.28 -6.82 -6.47
N LEU A 53 -3.11 -6.84 -5.83
CA LEU A 53 -2.94 -6.73 -4.37
C LEU A 53 -1.58 -6.07 -4.07
N ALA A 54 -1.54 -5.20 -3.06
CA ALA A 54 -0.30 -4.60 -2.57
C ALA A 54 0.09 -5.13 -1.19
N ILE A 55 1.31 -5.64 -1.02
CA ILE A 55 1.88 -5.98 0.29
C ILE A 55 2.78 -4.82 0.74
N MET A 56 2.48 -4.19 1.88
CA MET A 56 3.14 -2.94 2.29
C MET A 56 3.21 -2.77 3.80
N HIS A 57 4.09 -1.89 4.28
CA HIS A 57 4.16 -1.56 5.71
C HIS A 57 3.04 -0.64 6.19
N GLY A 58 2.36 0.07 5.28
CA GLY A 58 1.25 0.97 5.66
C GLY A 58 1.67 2.40 5.98
N GLY A 59 2.87 2.83 5.57
CA GLY A 59 3.22 4.25 5.59
C GLY A 59 2.30 5.04 4.67
N TYR A 60 1.97 6.28 5.02
CA TYR A 60 0.98 7.11 4.31
C TYR A 60 1.14 7.09 2.79
N ASN A 61 2.35 7.29 2.27
CA ASN A 61 2.59 7.33 0.82
C ASN A 61 2.26 6.01 0.11
N SER A 62 2.57 4.87 0.72
CA SER A 62 2.25 3.55 0.14
C SER A 62 0.74 3.30 0.17
N VAL A 63 0.08 3.68 1.26
CA VAL A 63 -1.39 3.59 1.38
C VAL A 63 -2.07 4.44 0.33
N MET A 64 -1.66 5.70 0.17
CA MET A 64 -2.21 6.59 -0.84
C MET A 64 -1.91 6.10 -2.26
N SER A 65 -0.72 5.57 -2.52
CA SER A 65 -0.37 5.02 -3.83
C SER A 65 -1.23 3.80 -4.19
N ALA A 66 -1.47 2.90 -3.23
CA ALA A 66 -2.37 1.76 -3.40
C ALA A 66 -3.82 2.22 -3.60
N LEU A 67 -4.28 3.20 -2.81
CA LEU A 67 -5.59 3.81 -2.94
C LEU A 67 -5.81 4.40 -4.34
N TYR A 68 -4.89 5.24 -4.81
CA TYR A 68 -5.00 5.86 -6.14
C TYR A 68 -4.85 4.85 -7.29
N ALA A 69 -4.28 3.67 -7.03
CA ALA A 69 -4.29 2.54 -7.96
C ALA A 69 -5.55 1.65 -7.84
N GLY A 70 -6.44 1.91 -6.88
CA GLY A 70 -7.64 1.10 -6.63
C GLY A 70 -7.33 -0.30 -6.13
N LEU A 71 -6.21 -0.45 -5.42
CA LEU A 71 -5.72 -1.74 -4.92
C LEU A 71 -6.13 -1.99 -3.47
N PRO A 72 -6.58 -3.20 -3.15
CA PRO A 72 -6.57 -3.65 -1.78
C PRO A 72 -5.14 -3.94 -1.30
N GLY A 73 -4.95 -3.99 0.02
CA GLY A 73 -3.63 -4.14 0.62
C GLY A 73 -3.53 -5.19 1.73
N LEU A 74 -2.41 -5.90 1.81
CA LEU A 74 -2.00 -6.61 3.01
C LEU A 74 -0.94 -5.79 3.74
N VAL A 75 -1.29 -5.28 4.91
CA VAL A 75 -0.50 -4.28 5.63
C VAL A 75 0.24 -4.92 6.80
N MET A 76 1.56 -4.77 6.84
CA MET A 76 2.45 -5.25 7.91
C MET A 76 3.15 -4.07 8.60
N PRO A 77 2.46 -3.41 9.56
CA PRO A 77 2.98 -2.21 10.20
C PRO A 77 4.15 -2.52 11.12
N ILE A 78 5.17 -1.67 11.07
CA ILE A 78 6.40 -1.76 11.86
C ILE A 78 6.45 -0.65 12.91
N ALA A 79 6.24 0.61 12.53
CA ALA A 79 6.40 1.75 13.42
C ALA A 79 5.65 3.02 12.96
N ALA A 80 5.74 4.09 13.77
CA ALA A 80 5.22 5.43 13.46
C ALA A 80 3.71 5.45 13.19
N ASP A 81 3.29 6.02 12.05
CA ASP A 81 1.90 6.15 11.61
C ASP A 81 1.31 4.84 11.06
N GLN A 82 2.17 3.86 10.78
CA GLN A 82 1.79 2.63 10.06
C GLN A 82 0.68 1.83 10.77
N PRO A 83 0.68 1.60 12.10
CA PRO A 83 -0.40 0.88 12.76
C PRO A 83 -1.75 1.59 12.65
N ILE A 84 -1.76 2.93 12.74
CA ILE A 84 -2.97 3.74 12.65
C ILE A 84 -3.54 3.66 11.23
N ASN A 85 -2.69 3.81 10.22
CA ASN A 85 -3.09 3.69 8.81
C ASN A 85 -3.60 2.27 8.50
N ALA A 86 -2.91 1.24 9.01
CA ALA A 86 -3.31 -0.16 8.85
C ALA A 86 -4.70 -0.43 9.43
N GLN A 87 -4.96 0.04 10.65
CA GLN A 87 -6.28 -0.07 11.29
C GLN A 87 -7.35 0.70 10.52
N ALA A 88 -7.04 1.90 10.01
CA ALA A 88 -7.98 2.68 9.21
C ALA A 88 -8.36 1.94 7.92
N CYS A 89 -7.39 1.37 7.20
CA CYS A 89 -7.61 0.60 5.98
C CYS A 89 -8.41 -0.70 6.25
N ALA A 90 -8.14 -1.38 7.36
CA ALA A 90 -8.86 -2.58 7.75
C ALA A 90 -10.32 -2.28 8.11
N ARG A 91 -10.55 -1.21 8.87
CA ARG A 91 -11.90 -0.77 9.29
C ARG A 91 -12.82 -0.45 8.11
N ILE A 92 -12.28 0.07 7.01
CA ILE A 92 -13.05 0.34 5.78
C ILE A 92 -13.01 -0.84 4.79
N GLY A 93 -12.38 -1.95 5.17
CA GLY A 93 -12.40 -3.20 4.42
C GLY A 93 -11.54 -3.22 3.15
N ILE A 94 -10.60 -2.29 2.98
CA ILE A 94 -9.69 -2.27 1.82
C ILE A 94 -8.38 -3.00 2.10
N ALA A 95 -8.13 -3.38 3.35
CA ALA A 95 -6.91 -4.08 3.72
C ALA A 95 -7.13 -5.14 4.80
N ARG A 96 -6.18 -6.08 4.86
CA ARG A 96 -5.96 -6.92 6.04
C ARG A 96 -4.65 -6.53 6.71
N VAL A 97 -4.55 -6.79 8.00
CA VAL A 97 -3.36 -6.48 8.80
C VAL A 97 -2.70 -7.78 9.24
N VAL A 98 -1.40 -7.90 9.00
CA VAL A 98 -0.58 -8.99 9.52
C VAL A 98 0.44 -8.41 10.48
N ILE A 99 0.46 -8.91 11.71
CA ILE A 99 1.43 -8.47 12.70
C ILE A 99 2.78 -9.09 12.33
N PRO A 100 3.88 -8.30 12.18
CA PRO A 100 5.18 -8.83 11.75
C PRO A 100 5.67 -10.06 12.53
N ASP A 101 5.47 -10.08 13.85
CA ASP A 101 5.91 -11.19 14.72
C ASP A 101 5.12 -12.48 14.51
N THR A 102 3.96 -12.40 13.86
CA THR A 102 3.11 -13.56 13.53
C THR A 102 3.34 -14.06 12.10
N LEU A 103 4.19 -13.37 11.32
CA LEU A 103 4.38 -13.67 9.91
C LEU A 103 5.04 -15.04 9.72
N THR A 104 4.33 -15.93 9.05
CA THR A 104 4.83 -17.23 8.59
C THR A 104 4.56 -17.40 7.09
N PRO A 105 5.30 -18.30 6.39
CA PRO A 105 5.02 -18.62 4.99
C PRO A 105 3.58 -19.09 4.75
N GLN A 106 3.02 -19.84 5.70
CA GLN A 106 1.65 -20.36 5.63
C GLN A 106 0.63 -19.23 5.80
N LEU A 107 0.86 -18.32 6.76
CA LEU A 107 -0.03 -17.18 6.99
C LEU A 107 -0.07 -16.26 5.77
N ILE A 108 1.08 -15.87 5.23
CA ILE A 108 1.12 -14.97 4.06
C ILE A 108 0.43 -15.59 2.84
N ARG A 109 0.67 -16.88 2.60
CA ARG A 109 0.01 -17.66 1.54
C ARG A 109 -1.51 -17.63 1.69
N GLN A 110 -2.00 -17.92 2.90
CA GLN A 110 -3.42 -17.93 3.19
C GLN A 110 -4.04 -16.54 2.97
N GLN A 111 -3.44 -15.49 3.54
CA GLN A 111 -3.98 -14.12 3.44
C GLN A 111 -4.03 -13.64 1.98
N VAL A 112 -2.99 -13.89 1.19
CA VAL A 112 -2.95 -13.52 -0.24
C VAL A 112 -4.01 -14.28 -1.02
N ARG A 113 -4.14 -15.60 -0.83
CA ARG A 113 -5.18 -16.40 -1.49
C ARG A 113 -6.59 -15.90 -1.18
N GLU A 114 -6.90 -15.69 0.10
CA GLU A 114 -8.22 -15.22 0.52
C GLU A 114 -8.54 -13.84 -0.07
N MET A 115 -7.59 -12.91 -0.03
CA MET A 115 -7.81 -11.56 -0.55
C MET A 115 -7.93 -11.51 -2.08
N LEU A 116 -7.19 -12.35 -2.81
CA LEU A 116 -7.32 -12.44 -4.26
C LEU A 116 -8.61 -13.14 -4.69
N ALA A 117 -9.12 -14.08 -3.88
CA ALA A 117 -10.39 -14.75 -4.13
C ALA A 117 -11.62 -13.90 -3.75
N ASP A 118 -11.51 -13.07 -2.70
CA ASP A 118 -12.57 -12.16 -2.27
C ASP A 118 -12.53 -10.83 -3.06
N GLY A 119 -13.30 -10.79 -4.15
CA GLY A 119 -13.46 -9.61 -4.99
C GLY A 119 -13.98 -8.37 -4.25
N GLY A 120 -14.57 -8.53 -3.06
CA GLY A 120 -15.08 -7.43 -2.25
C GLY A 120 -13.99 -6.45 -1.79
N TYR A 121 -12.76 -6.92 -1.55
CA TYR A 121 -11.64 -6.03 -1.21
C TYR A 121 -11.33 -5.07 -2.37
N ARG A 122 -11.29 -5.61 -3.59
CA ARG A 122 -11.00 -4.83 -4.79
C ARG A 122 -12.13 -3.88 -5.14
N GLU A 123 -13.38 -4.31 -4.99
CA GLU A 123 -14.54 -3.44 -5.19
C GLU A 123 -14.51 -2.23 -4.24
N ARG A 124 -14.29 -2.48 -2.94
CA ARG A 124 -14.21 -1.41 -1.94
C ARG A 124 -13.03 -0.46 -2.22
N ALA A 125 -11.88 -0.99 -2.61
CA ALA A 125 -10.71 -0.18 -2.97
C ALA A 125 -10.97 0.71 -4.19
N ARG A 126 -11.60 0.17 -5.24
CA ARG A 126 -11.98 0.93 -6.44
C ARG A 126 -13.06 1.98 -6.17
N ARG A 127 -14.03 1.68 -5.31
CA ARG A 127 -15.02 2.67 -4.88
C ARG A 127 -14.34 3.85 -4.17
N LEU A 128 -13.46 3.56 -3.22
CA LEU A 128 -12.73 4.60 -2.49
C LEU A 128 -11.77 5.38 -3.41
N GLN A 129 -11.16 4.72 -4.39
CA GLN A 129 -10.38 5.39 -5.44
C GLN A 129 -11.24 6.39 -6.22
N ALA A 130 -12.43 5.98 -6.67
CA ALA A 130 -13.34 6.86 -7.40
C ALA A 130 -13.77 8.06 -6.54
N GLU A 131 -14.08 7.85 -5.26
CA GLU A 131 -14.37 8.91 -4.31
C GLU A 131 -13.18 9.88 -4.15
N ALA A 132 -11.96 9.36 -4.00
CA ALA A 132 -10.75 10.16 -3.86
C ALA A 132 -10.45 10.99 -5.12
N LEU A 133 -10.63 10.42 -6.32
CA LEU A 133 -10.44 11.12 -7.59
C LEU A 133 -11.52 12.16 -7.88
N ALA A 134 -12.69 12.04 -7.25
CA ALA A 134 -13.76 13.04 -7.35
C ALA A 134 -13.57 14.23 -6.38
N LEU A 135 -12.61 14.16 -5.45
CA LEU A 135 -12.32 15.27 -4.56
C LEU A 135 -11.73 16.46 -5.34
N PRO A 136 -11.98 17.70 -4.88
CA PRO A 136 -11.40 18.88 -5.50
C PRO A 136 -9.87 18.79 -5.55
N GLY A 137 -9.30 19.15 -6.70
CA GLY A 137 -7.87 19.12 -6.96
C GLY A 137 -7.08 20.19 -6.19
N LEU A 138 -5.78 20.29 -6.52
CA LEU A 138 -4.86 21.25 -5.91
C LEU A 138 -5.36 22.70 -6.03
N GLU A 139 -6.05 23.02 -7.12
CA GLU A 139 -6.62 24.34 -7.40
C GLU A 139 -7.58 24.78 -6.31
N HIS A 140 -8.37 23.83 -5.77
CA HIS A 140 -9.27 24.12 -4.65
C HIS A 140 -8.49 24.44 -3.38
N GLY A 141 -7.43 23.68 -3.10
CA GLY A 141 -6.51 23.98 -1.99
C GLY A 141 -5.88 25.36 -2.11
N VAL A 142 -5.40 25.73 -3.30
CA VAL A 142 -4.85 27.06 -3.59
C VAL A 142 -5.92 28.14 -3.36
N ALA A 143 -7.13 27.97 -3.89
CA ALA A 143 -8.22 28.93 -3.70
C ALA A 143 -8.59 29.12 -2.22
N LEU A 144 -8.59 28.05 -1.42
CA LEU A 144 -8.82 28.13 0.02
C LEU A 144 -7.70 28.91 0.74
N LEU A 145 -6.44 28.67 0.37
CA LEU A 145 -5.29 29.38 0.94
C LEU A 145 -5.31 30.87 0.56
N GLU A 146 -5.60 31.19 -0.70
CA GLU A 146 -5.75 32.57 -1.14
C GLU A 146 -6.89 33.30 -0.43
N ARG A 147 -8.04 32.62 -0.26
CA ARG A 147 -9.17 33.17 0.50
C ARG A 147 -8.78 33.46 1.95
N LEU A 148 -8.11 32.52 2.61
CA LEU A 148 -7.61 32.71 3.97
C LEU A 148 -6.62 33.88 4.06
N ALA A 149 -5.75 34.04 3.07
CA ALA A 149 -4.79 35.15 3.02
C ALA A 149 -5.48 36.51 2.83
N ARG A 150 -6.57 36.58 2.04
CA ARG A 150 -7.39 37.79 1.86
C ARG A 150 -8.23 38.13 3.10
N GLU A 151 -8.73 37.12 3.79
CA GLU A 151 -9.63 37.26 4.95
C GLU A 151 -8.88 37.42 6.29
N LYS A 152 -7.60 37.04 6.37
CA LYS A 152 -6.76 37.32 7.55
C LYS A 152 -6.21 38.76 7.52
N THR A 153 -6.94 39.67 8.17
CA THR A 153 -6.27 40.62 9.07
C THR A 153 -5.61 39.78 10.16
N LEU A 154 -4.27 39.75 10.21
CA LEU A 154 -3.57 39.12 11.34
C LEU A 154 -4.05 39.82 12.63
N PRO A 155 -4.43 39.08 13.69
CA PRO A 155 -4.56 39.71 15.00
C PRO A 155 -3.19 40.30 15.34
N VAL A 156 -3.09 41.62 15.38
CA VAL A 156 -1.93 42.28 15.98
C VAL A 156 -1.96 41.85 17.44
N GLY A 157 -0.94 41.10 17.84
CA GLY A 157 -0.83 40.57 19.20
C GLY A 157 -1.00 41.67 20.24
N SER A 158 -1.75 41.36 21.30
CA SER A 158 -1.81 42.10 22.55
C SER A 158 -1.37 41.19 23.68
#